data_AF-A0A9D6TEH6-F1
#
_entry.id   AF-A0A9D6TEH6-F1
#
_cell.length_a   1.000
_cell.length_b   1.000
_cell.length_c   1.000
_cell.angle_alpha   90.00
_cell.angle_beta   90.00
_cell.angle_gamma   90.00
#
_symmetry.space_group_name_H-M   'P 1'
#
loop_
_entity.id
_entity.type
_entity.pdbx_description
1 polymer ?
#
loop_
_entity_poly.entity_id
_entity_poly.type
_entity_poly.pdbx_seq_one_letter_code
_entity_poly.pdbx_strand_id
1 'polypeptide(L)'
;MPQLILPMFPKGVAHITGDLAVACEGERVAYFHGALPVFTHERGDLATFRMITSQFVVNGNCQQRDIVRTFAVPSITVKRAVKRYREGGPKAFYRPRPTRGAAVLTSAVVERLQALLDDGTEVNTAARELELKPNTVHKAVRAGRLRVPSKKKR
;
A
#
# COMPACT_ATOMS: atom_id res chain seq x y z
N MET A 1 39.14 19.73 3.45
CA MET A 1 38.64 20.08 2.10
C MET A 1 37.83 18.88 1.62
N PRO A 2 36.53 19.00 1.30
CA PRO A 2 35.81 17.91 0.66
C PRO A 2 36.46 17.64 -0.71
N GLN A 3 36.79 16.38 -0.99
CA GLN A 3 37.37 15.96 -2.26
C GLN A 3 36.35 16.18 -3.38
N LEU A 4 36.74 16.86 -4.46
CA LEU A 4 35.90 17.03 -5.64
C LEU A 4 35.83 15.67 -6.37
N ILE A 5 34.77 14.91 -6.14
CA ILE A 5 34.46 13.72 -6.94
C ILE A 5 33.69 14.19 -8.16
N LEU A 6 34.26 14.04 -9.36
CA LEU A 6 33.54 14.27 -10.61
C LEU A 6 32.51 13.13 -10.76
N PRO A 7 31.20 13.42 -10.74
CA PRO A 7 30.20 12.38 -10.88
C PRO A 7 30.17 11.93 -12.34
N MET A 8 30.93 10.87 -12.64
CA MET A 8 30.93 10.21 -13.93
C MET A 8 29.71 9.29 -14.00
N PHE A 9 28.80 9.53 -14.93
CA PHE A 9 27.64 8.67 -15.14
C PHE A 9 27.76 7.84 -16.42
N PRO A 10 27.06 6.69 -16.50
CA PRO A 10 26.86 6.00 -17.77
C PRO A 10 26.21 6.94 -18.81
N LYS A 11 26.44 6.66 -20.10
CA LYS A 11 25.75 7.40 -21.18
C LYS A 11 24.24 7.11 -21.14
N GLY A 12 23.42 8.11 -21.43
CA GLY A 12 21.97 7.95 -21.55
C GLY A 12 21.19 8.01 -20.24
N VAL A 13 21.80 8.45 -19.14
CA VAL A 13 21.08 8.71 -17.89
C VAL A 13 20.41 10.08 -17.90
N ALA A 14 19.29 10.19 -17.19
CA ALA A 14 18.67 11.46 -16.81
C ALA A 14 19.14 11.85 -15.41
N HIS A 15 19.65 13.07 -15.26
CA HIS A 15 20.10 13.58 -13.97
C HIS A 15 18.92 14.01 -13.10
N ILE A 16 18.85 13.48 -11.89
CA ILE A 16 17.95 13.98 -10.84
C ILE A 16 18.63 15.14 -10.13
N THR A 17 19.91 14.98 -9.78
CA THR A 17 20.81 16.01 -9.25
C THR A 17 22.19 15.91 -9.92
N GLY A 18 23.17 16.68 -9.44
CA GLY A 18 24.56 16.53 -9.88
C GLY A 18 25.14 15.14 -9.56
N ASP A 19 24.69 14.53 -8.46
CA ASP A 19 25.27 13.28 -7.95
C ASP A 19 24.33 12.08 -8.09
N LEU A 20 23.04 12.29 -8.37
CA LEU A 20 22.03 11.24 -8.52
C LEU A 20 21.44 11.26 -9.93
N ALA A 21 21.43 10.12 -10.62
CA ALA A 21 20.83 9.96 -11.94
C ALA A 21 19.98 8.69 -12.03
N VAL A 22 19.19 8.61 -13.09
CA VAL A 22 18.32 7.47 -13.40
C VAL A 22 18.47 7.07 -14.86
N ALA A 23 18.50 5.78 -15.13
CA ALA A 23 18.43 5.20 -16.47
C ALA A 23 17.20 4.29 -16.57
N CYS A 24 16.62 4.19 -17.76
CA CYS A 24 15.60 3.18 -18.03
C CYS A 24 16.01 2.37 -19.27
N GLU A 25 16.28 1.09 -19.05
CA GLU A 25 16.68 0.13 -20.09
C GLU A 25 15.65 -1.00 -20.13
N GLY A 26 14.85 -1.05 -21.21
CA GLY A 26 13.71 -1.95 -21.30
C GLY A 26 12.78 -1.80 -20.08
N GLU A 27 12.40 -2.92 -19.47
CA GLU A 27 11.50 -2.92 -18.30
C GLU A 27 12.18 -2.65 -16.97
N ARG A 28 13.46 -2.22 -16.96
CA ARG A 28 14.20 -1.92 -15.73
C ARG A 28 14.53 -0.44 -15.62
N VAL A 29 14.38 0.08 -14.41
CA VAL A 29 14.81 1.43 -14.00
C VAL A 29 15.95 1.26 -13.02
N ALA A 30 17.07 1.94 -13.26
CA ALA A 30 18.26 1.90 -12.42
C ALA A 30 18.62 3.32 -11.96
N TYR A 31 18.97 3.46 -10.69
CA TYR A 31 19.41 4.72 -10.09
C TYR A 31 20.89 4.65 -9.79
N PHE A 32 21.60 5.73 -10.02
CA PHE A 32 23.05 5.81 -9.90
C PHE A 32 23.46 6.97 -9.02
N HIS A 33 24.43 6.75 -8.14
CA HIS A 33 25.16 7.81 -7.45
C HIS A 33 26.55 7.94 -8.09
N GLY A 34 26.75 8.92 -8.96
CA GLY A 34 27.86 8.91 -9.91
C GLY A 34 27.82 7.65 -10.79
N ALA A 35 28.90 6.88 -10.82
CA ALA A 35 28.98 5.66 -11.64
C ALA A 35 28.37 4.42 -10.96
N LEU A 36 28.06 4.50 -9.67
CA LEU A 36 27.63 3.36 -8.87
C LEU A 36 26.11 3.14 -8.99
N PRO A 37 25.62 1.99 -9.49
CA PRO A 37 24.20 1.65 -9.38
C PRO A 37 23.83 1.42 -7.91
N VAL A 38 22.88 2.21 -7.40
CA VAL A 38 22.46 2.16 -5.99
C VAL A 38 21.12 1.45 -5.80
N PHE A 39 20.29 1.38 -6.83
CA PHE A 39 18.99 0.72 -6.75
C PHE A 39 18.43 0.39 -8.14
N THR A 40 17.64 -0.69 -8.24
CA THR A 40 16.89 -1.01 -9.46
C THR A 40 15.47 -1.48 -9.15
N HIS A 41 14.53 -1.24 -10.06
CA HIS A 41 13.19 -1.81 -10.00
C HIS A 41 12.59 -1.98 -11.40
N GLU A 42 11.51 -2.73 -11.49
CA GLU A 42 10.73 -2.84 -12.73
C GLU A 42 10.01 -1.52 -13.04
N ARG A 43 9.96 -1.14 -14.32
CA ARG A 43 9.35 0.10 -14.79
C ARG A 43 7.89 0.26 -14.31
N GLY A 44 7.14 -0.84 -14.25
CA GLY A 44 5.75 -0.88 -13.79
C GLY A 44 5.57 -0.86 -12.26
N ASP A 45 6.62 -1.09 -11.47
CA ASP A 45 6.53 -1.14 -10.02
C ASP A 45 6.48 0.27 -9.40
N LEU A 46 5.30 0.86 -9.42
CA LEU A 46 5.03 2.18 -8.86
C LEU A 46 5.18 2.23 -7.33
N ALA A 47 5.03 1.09 -6.63
CA ALA A 47 5.20 1.05 -5.18
C ALA A 47 6.67 1.24 -4.84
N THR A 48 7.54 0.51 -5.52
CA THR A 48 8.99 0.60 -5.35
C THR A 48 9.53 1.93 -5.87
N PHE A 49 9.07 2.44 -7.03
CA PHE A 49 9.41 3.78 -7.51
C PHE A 49 9.15 4.86 -6.45
N ARG A 50 7.96 4.86 -5.85
CA ARG A 50 7.59 5.85 -4.81
C ARG A 50 8.40 5.65 -3.54
N MET A 51 8.72 4.40 -3.19
CA MET A 51 9.54 4.08 -2.02
C MET A 51 10.95 4.63 -2.18
N ILE A 52 11.66 4.25 -3.25
CA ILE A 52 13.07 4.63 -3.45
C ILE A 52 13.24 6.13 -3.64
N THR A 53 12.38 6.78 -4.43
CA THR A 53 12.44 8.25 -4.60
C THR A 53 12.14 9.00 -3.29
N SER A 54 11.29 8.46 -2.43
CA SER A 54 11.05 9.03 -1.09
C SER A 54 12.26 8.86 -0.18
N GLN A 55 12.94 7.70 -0.25
CA GLN A 55 14.18 7.45 0.49
C GLN A 55 15.26 8.46 0.10
N PHE A 56 15.50 8.69 -1.20
CA PHE A 56 16.49 9.69 -1.65
C PHE A 56 16.19 11.10 -1.13
N VAL A 57 14.90 11.49 -1.08
CA VAL A 57 14.51 12.78 -0.51
C VAL A 57 14.78 12.85 0.99
N VAL A 58 14.45 11.80 1.74
CA VAL A 58 14.62 11.76 3.20
C VAL A 58 16.09 11.70 3.59
N ASN A 59 16.92 11.00 2.81
CA ASN A 59 18.37 10.92 2.99
C ASN A 59 19.11 12.20 2.54
N GLY A 60 18.42 13.14 1.89
CA GLY A 60 19.02 14.39 1.40
C GLY A 60 19.77 14.28 0.07
N ASN A 61 19.67 13.16 -0.65
CA ASN A 61 20.30 12.99 -1.96
C ASN A 61 19.64 13.84 -3.06
N CYS A 62 18.36 14.19 -2.89
CA CYS A 62 17.64 15.08 -3.79
C CYS A 62 16.51 15.81 -3.06
N GLN A 63 15.94 16.82 -3.69
CA GLN A 63 14.74 17.49 -3.22
C GLN A 63 13.49 16.96 -3.93
N GLN A 64 12.32 17.17 -3.32
CA GLN A 64 11.04 16.77 -3.92
C GLN A 64 10.80 17.39 -5.30
N ARG A 65 11.28 18.63 -5.52
CA ARG A 65 11.19 19.31 -6.82
C ARG A 65 11.99 18.60 -7.91
N ASP A 66 13.10 17.94 -7.55
CA ASP A 66 13.97 17.25 -8.48
C ASP A 66 13.25 16.00 -9.00
N ILE A 67 12.56 15.28 -8.12
CA ILE A 67 11.68 14.15 -8.50
C ILE A 67 10.54 14.62 -9.41
N VAL A 68 9.85 15.72 -9.05
CA VAL A 68 8.75 16.27 -9.87
C VAL A 68 9.23 16.62 -11.27
N ARG A 69 10.37 17.30 -11.39
CA ARG A 69 10.94 17.72 -12.68
C ARG A 69 11.42 16.54 -13.52
N THR A 70 12.15 15.61 -12.90
CA THR A 70 12.77 14.49 -13.64
C THR A 70 11.74 13.48 -14.13
N PHE A 71 10.73 13.16 -13.31
CA PHE A 71 9.76 12.11 -13.62
C PHE A 71 8.41 12.64 -14.10
N ALA A 72 8.25 13.97 -14.22
CA ALA A 72 6.99 14.63 -14.60
C ALA A 72 5.79 14.17 -13.75
N VAL A 73 6.00 13.90 -12.46
CA VAL A 73 4.96 13.43 -11.54
C VAL A 73 4.34 14.60 -10.75
N PRO A 74 3.03 14.55 -10.42
CA PRO A 74 2.40 15.61 -9.63
C PRO A 74 3.06 15.82 -8.26
N SER A 75 3.30 17.08 -7.89
CA SER A 75 3.97 17.43 -6.61
C SER A 75 3.25 16.90 -5.38
N ILE A 76 1.91 16.83 -5.41
CA ILE A 76 1.10 16.27 -4.33
C ILE A 76 1.37 14.78 -4.11
N THR A 77 1.65 14.03 -5.18
CA THR A 77 1.97 12.60 -5.12
C THR A 77 3.32 12.40 -4.44
N VAL A 78 4.32 13.20 -4.81
CA VAL A 78 5.66 13.18 -4.19
C VAL A 78 5.56 13.52 -2.70
N LYS A 79 4.87 14.60 -2.34
CA LYS A 79 4.65 15.01 -0.93
C LYS A 79 4.03 13.88 -0.09
N ARG A 80 2.98 13.22 -0.63
CA ARG A 80 2.29 12.11 0.06
C ARG A 80 3.19 10.88 0.22
N ALA A 81 3.98 10.54 -0.80
CA ALA A 81 4.93 9.43 -0.74
C ALA A 81 6.03 9.70 0.29
N VAL A 82 6.64 10.89 0.28
CA VAL A 82 7.67 11.28 1.25
C VAL A 82 7.12 11.27 2.68
N LYS A 83 5.91 11.79 2.91
CA LYS A 83 5.25 11.70 4.21
C LYS A 83 5.09 10.24 4.67
N ARG A 84 4.59 9.37 3.79
CA ARG A 84 4.43 7.94 4.07
C ARG A 84 5.76 7.26 4.43
N TYR A 85 6.85 7.60 3.74
CA TYR A 85 8.17 7.07 4.06
C TYR A 85 8.65 7.54 5.44
N ARG A 86 8.46 8.82 5.78
CA ARG A 86 8.84 9.36 7.10
C ARG A 86 8.09 8.67 8.25
N GLU A 87 6.81 8.38 8.06
CA GLU A 87 5.97 7.79 9.11
C GLU A 87 6.16 6.29 9.29
N GLY A 88 6.50 5.56 8.23
CA GLY A 88 6.50 4.09 8.27
C GLY A 88 7.61 3.40 7.50
N GLY A 89 8.58 4.13 6.97
CA GLY A 89 9.71 3.59 6.21
C GLY A 89 9.30 2.81 4.96
N PRO A 90 10.18 1.95 4.44
CA PRO A 90 9.90 1.14 3.25
C PRO A 90 8.65 0.26 3.37
N LYS A 91 8.42 -0.37 4.53
CA LYS A 91 7.25 -1.24 4.77
C LYS A 91 5.90 -0.55 4.52
N ALA A 92 5.83 0.77 4.66
CA ALA A 92 4.59 1.53 4.47
C ALA A 92 4.08 1.52 3.00
N PHE A 93 4.94 1.21 2.03
CA PHE A 93 4.58 1.17 0.60
C PHE A 93 4.01 -0.18 0.17
N TYR A 94 4.31 -1.24 0.91
CA TYR A 94 3.96 -2.62 0.55
C TYR A 94 2.83 -3.20 1.41
N ARG A 95 2.41 -2.50 2.47
CA ARG A 95 1.25 -2.92 3.27
C ARG A 95 -0.05 -2.77 2.47
N PRO A 96 -1.03 -3.68 2.66
CA PRO A 96 -2.36 -3.51 2.12
C PRO A 96 -2.96 -2.16 2.51
N ARG A 97 -3.77 -1.60 1.61
CA ARG A 97 -4.46 -0.35 1.89
C ARG A 97 -5.38 -0.55 3.11
N PRO A 98 -5.32 0.33 4.13
CA PRO A 98 -6.29 0.27 5.22
C PRO A 98 -7.68 0.50 4.63
N THR A 99 -8.54 -0.50 4.76
CA THR A 99 -9.95 -0.41 4.42
C THR A 99 -10.73 -0.02 5.67
N ARG A 100 -11.82 0.73 5.50
CA ARG A 100 -12.77 0.92 6.60
C ARG A 100 -13.25 -0.45 7.07
N GLY A 101 -13.31 -0.65 8.39
CA GLY A 101 -13.90 -1.86 8.97
C GLY A 101 -15.35 -2.04 8.53
N ALA A 102 -15.90 -3.24 8.76
CA ALA A 102 -17.30 -3.51 8.42
C ALA A 102 -18.22 -2.53 9.16
N ALA A 103 -18.99 -1.73 8.42
CA ALA A 103 -19.90 -0.75 9.00
C ALA A 103 -21.11 -1.39 9.69
N VAL A 104 -21.46 -2.62 9.28
CA VAL A 104 -22.68 -3.32 9.69
C VAL A 104 -22.36 -4.54 10.54
N LEU A 105 -21.45 -5.42 10.07
CA LEU A 105 -21.00 -6.60 10.81
C LEU A 105 -19.79 -6.27 11.68
N THR A 106 -19.99 -5.39 12.66
CA THR A 106 -18.99 -5.15 13.72
C THR A 106 -18.84 -6.39 14.60
N SER A 107 -17.76 -6.49 15.38
CA SER A 107 -17.53 -7.64 16.27
C SER A 107 -18.72 -7.88 17.20
N ALA A 108 -19.28 -6.83 17.81
CA ALA A 108 -20.44 -6.92 18.68
C ALA A 108 -21.70 -7.42 17.96
N VAL A 109 -21.92 -7.01 16.71
CA VAL A 109 -23.05 -7.49 15.90
C VAL A 109 -22.86 -8.95 15.50
N VAL A 110 -21.62 -9.36 15.19
CA VAL A 110 -21.29 -10.75 14.88
C VAL A 110 -21.51 -11.65 16.10
N GLU A 111 -21.09 -11.22 17.30
CA GLU A 111 -21.33 -11.96 18.54
C GLU A 111 -22.83 -12.16 18.81
N ARG A 112 -23.64 -11.10 18.68
CA ARG A 112 -25.09 -11.20 18.85
C ARG A 112 -25.74 -12.10 17.81
N LEU A 113 -25.35 -11.98 16.54
CA LEU A 113 -25.82 -12.88 15.48
C LEU A 113 -25.44 -14.32 15.78
N GLN A 114 -24.22 -14.58 16.25
CA GLN A 114 -23.75 -15.93 16.55
C GLN A 114 -24.55 -16.54 17.71
N ALA A 115 -24.83 -15.78 18.77
CA ALA A 115 -25.66 -16.24 19.87
C ALA A 115 -27.07 -16.65 19.39
N LEU A 116 -27.73 -15.81 18.59
CA LEU A 116 -29.05 -16.13 18.03
C LEU A 116 -29.02 -17.41 17.17
N LEU A 117 -27.99 -17.57 16.35
CA LEU A 117 -27.82 -18.75 15.50
C LEU A 117 -27.53 -20.01 16.32
N ASP A 118 -26.72 -19.90 17.38
CA ASP A 118 -26.37 -20.99 18.29
C ASP A 118 -27.59 -21.46 19.09
N ASP A 119 -28.49 -20.54 19.46
CA ASP A 119 -29.80 -20.82 20.06
C ASP A 119 -30.81 -21.46 19.07
N GLY A 120 -30.39 -21.66 17.81
CA GLY A 120 -31.19 -22.33 16.79
C GLY A 120 -32.10 -21.40 15.98
N THR A 121 -31.97 -20.07 16.14
CA THR A 121 -32.73 -19.10 15.36
C THR A 121 -32.34 -19.18 13.89
N GLU A 122 -33.33 -19.18 12.99
CA GLU A 122 -33.04 -19.18 11.55
C GLU A 122 -32.40 -17.86 11.09
N VAL A 123 -31.48 -17.94 10.13
CA VAL A 123 -30.68 -16.81 9.62
C VAL A 123 -31.52 -15.58 9.25
N ASN A 124 -32.67 -15.79 8.61
CA ASN A 124 -33.54 -14.68 8.20
C ASN A 124 -34.22 -14.00 9.40
N THR A 125 -34.54 -14.76 10.44
CA THR A 125 -35.17 -14.24 11.67
C THR A 125 -34.14 -13.48 12.49
N ALA A 126 -32.95 -14.04 12.70
CA ALA A 126 -31.85 -13.37 13.38
C ALA A 126 -31.42 -12.08 12.66
N ALA A 127 -31.45 -12.08 11.32
CA ALA A 127 -31.22 -10.88 10.53
C ALA A 127 -32.28 -9.80 10.79
N ARG A 128 -33.57 -10.16 10.82
CA ARG A 128 -34.67 -9.20 11.08
C ARG A 128 -34.60 -8.63 12.49
N GLU A 129 -34.30 -9.46 13.49
CA GLU A 129 -34.23 -9.06 14.90
C GLU A 129 -33.15 -7.99 15.14
N LEU A 130 -32.03 -8.08 14.41
CA LEU A 130 -30.96 -7.10 14.48
C LEU A 130 -31.06 -6.01 13.38
N GLU A 131 -32.20 -5.92 12.70
CA GLU A 131 -32.47 -4.95 11.61
C GLU A 131 -31.44 -5.01 10.46
N LEU A 132 -30.91 -6.20 10.19
CA LEU A 132 -29.94 -6.48 9.15
C LEU A 132 -30.59 -7.05 7.90
N LYS A 133 -30.03 -6.70 6.74
CA LYS A 133 -30.40 -7.36 5.48
C LYS A 133 -30.03 -8.85 5.56
N PRO A 134 -30.94 -9.79 5.27
CA PRO A 134 -30.64 -11.23 5.29
C PRO A 134 -29.45 -11.60 4.40
N ASN A 135 -29.31 -10.97 3.24
CA ASN A 135 -28.17 -11.16 2.34
C ASN A 135 -26.81 -10.84 2.99
N THR A 136 -26.76 -9.89 3.93
CA THR A 136 -25.55 -9.55 4.68
C THR A 136 -25.14 -10.69 5.61
N VAL A 137 -26.10 -11.32 6.28
CA VAL A 137 -25.88 -12.44 7.19
C VAL A 137 -25.51 -13.71 6.40
N HIS A 138 -26.22 -14.01 5.31
CA HIS A 138 -25.87 -15.12 4.40
C HIS A 138 -24.45 -14.98 3.82
N LYS A 139 -24.04 -13.76 3.45
CA LYS A 139 -22.68 -13.49 2.99
C LYS A 139 -21.65 -13.71 4.10
N ALA A 140 -21.98 -13.38 5.35
CA ALA A 140 -21.11 -13.62 6.50
C ALA A 140 -20.95 -15.11 6.79
N VAL A 141 -22.03 -15.90 6.69
CA VAL A 141 -22.00 -17.37 6.82
C VAL A 141 -21.15 -17.98 5.70
N ARG A 142 -21.37 -17.61 4.44
CA ARG A 142 -20.56 -18.09 3.30
C ARG A 142 -19.08 -17.72 3.44
N ALA A 143 -18.78 -16.57 4.03
CA ALA A 143 -17.43 -16.12 4.31
C ALA A 143 -16.81 -16.75 5.58
N GLY A 144 -17.52 -17.67 6.26
CA GLY A 144 -17.05 -18.35 7.47
C GLY A 144 -17.00 -17.47 8.72
N ARG A 145 -17.59 -16.27 8.69
CA ARG A 145 -17.61 -15.32 9.83
C ARG A 145 -18.71 -15.63 10.84
N LEU A 146 -19.76 -16.33 10.41
CA LEU A 146 -20.85 -16.84 11.24
C LEU A 146 -21.01 -18.32 10.98
N ARG A 147 -21.37 -19.07 12.01
CA ARG A 147 -21.63 -20.51 11.94
C ARG A 147 -23.11 -20.76 12.15
N VAL A 148 -23.69 -21.61 11.32
CA VAL A 148 -25.07 -22.07 11.48
C VAL A 148 -24.99 -23.51 11.99
N PRO A 149 -25.52 -23.84 13.18
CA PRO A 149 -25.57 -25.21 13.65
C PRO A 149 -26.36 -26.07 12.66
N SER A 150 -25.83 -27.25 12.32
CA SER A 150 -26.58 -28.22 11.51
C SER A 150 -27.87 -28.57 12.25
N LYS A 151 -29.03 -28.39 11.61
CA LYS A 151 -30.33 -28.81 12.19
C LYS A 151 -30.18 -30.25 12.71
N LYS A 152 -30.34 -30.48 14.02
CA LYS A 152 -30.45 -31.83 14.57
C LYS A 152 -31.62 -32.49 13.85
N LYS A 153 -31.34 -33.50 13.03
CA LYS A 153 -32.38 -34.40 12.51
C LYS A 153 -33.08 -34.99 13.73
N ARG A 154 -34.35 -34.68 13.85
CA ARG A 154 -35.25 -35.25 14.86
C ARG A 154 -35.76 -36.59 14.37
#